data_AF-A0A7S0M766-F1
#
_entry.id   AF-A0A7S0M766-F1
#
_cell.length_a   1.000
_cell.length_b   1.000
_cell.length_c   1.000
_cell.angle_alpha   90.00
_cell.angle_beta   90.00
_cell.angle_gamma   90.00
#
_symmetry.space_group_name_H-M   'P 1'
#
loop_
_entity.id
_entity.type
_entity.pdbx_description
1 polymer ?
#
loop_
_entity_poly.entity_id
_entity_poly.type
_entity_poly.pdbx_seq_one_letter_code
_entity_poly.pdbx_strand_id
1 'polypeptide(L)'
;KKLGGPLLAGSIWTTPPPPQAAEGVMDAGELERLFADEPKVAAGGGKPLNLPKKILLLDAKRAQVVGIMLSRFKISVDAIARAVVRMDARALTADDVAALKAYLPTADELALLDSFGGDPTTLGSAELYFLQMRTIPLLAERLDAFHYLLTFDARVRALRSALAAVRGGCEELEGCAELRQLLGTVLAVGNFMNEGTYAGNAKGFKLDALMRLEEVKS
;
A
#
# COMPACT_ATOMS: atom_id res chain seq x y z
N LYS A 1 -15.56 12.92 9.99
CA LYS A 1 -16.65 12.51 9.06
C LYS A 1 -17.97 12.79 9.74
N LYS A 2 -18.89 13.51 9.07
CA LYS A 2 -20.22 13.83 9.63
C LYS A 2 -21.15 12.62 9.47
N LEU A 3 -22.05 12.40 10.43
CA LEU A 3 -23.09 11.36 10.34
C LEU A 3 -24.20 11.85 9.39
N GLY A 4 -24.58 11.02 8.43
CA GLY A 4 -25.70 11.29 7.51
C GLY A 4 -27.05 10.85 8.10
N GLY A 5 -28.15 11.39 7.58
CA GLY A 5 -29.52 11.19 8.05
C GLY A 5 -29.90 9.74 8.46
N PRO A 6 -29.64 8.72 7.63
CA PRO A 6 -30.02 7.33 7.95
C PRO A 6 -29.26 6.76 9.16
N LEU A 7 -28.04 7.23 9.41
CA LEU A 7 -27.18 6.78 10.51
C LEU A 7 -27.46 7.52 11.82
N LEU A 8 -28.30 8.57 11.80
CA LEU A 8 -28.74 9.27 13.00
C LEU A 8 -29.79 8.46 13.76
N ALA A 9 -30.67 7.75 13.05
CA ALA A 9 -31.76 6.98 13.64
C ALA A 9 -31.22 5.86 14.56
N GLY A 10 -31.64 5.86 15.83
CA GLY A 10 -31.18 4.89 16.84
C GLY A 10 -29.81 5.18 17.44
N SER A 11 -29.16 6.29 17.07
CA SER A 11 -27.90 6.73 17.69
C SER A 11 -28.15 7.67 18.87
N ILE A 12 -27.11 7.90 19.69
CA ILE A 12 -27.17 8.89 20.79
C ILE A 12 -27.49 10.32 20.31
N TRP A 13 -27.33 10.60 19.01
CA TRP A 13 -27.58 11.89 18.40
C TRP A 13 -29.05 12.11 18.01
N THR A 14 -29.94 11.13 18.23
CA THR A 14 -31.40 11.35 18.08
C THR A 14 -31.95 12.30 19.14
N THR A 15 -31.30 12.37 20.30
CA THR A 15 -31.65 13.22 21.43
C THR A 15 -30.40 13.92 21.93
N PRO A 16 -29.85 14.88 21.15
CA PRO A 16 -28.69 15.64 21.61
C PRO A 16 -29.07 16.47 22.83
N PRO A 17 -28.13 16.74 23.75
CA PRO A 17 -28.37 17.65 24.85
C PRO A 17 -28.80 19.03 24.33
N PRO A 18 -29.66 19.75 25.07
CA PRO A 18 -30.13 21.07 24.65
C PRO A 18 -28.93 22.03 24.47
N PRO A 19 -29.00 22.99 23.53
CA PRO A 19 -27.88 23.92 23.24
C PRO A 19 -27.38 24.67 24.48
N GLN A 20 -28.28 24.94 25.43
CA GLN A 20 -28.00 25.60 26.70
C GLN A 20 -27.11 24.79 27.64
N ALA A 21 -26.94 23.48 27.43
CA ALA A 21 -26.02 22.65 28.21
C ALA A 21 -24.54 22.99 27.95
N ALA A 22 -24.23 23.65 26.83
CA ALA A 22 -22.90 24.14 26.49
C ALA A 22 -22.72 25.65 26.74
N GLU A 23 -23.83 26.39 26.93
CA GLU A 23 -23.79 27.82 27.22
C GLU A 23 -23.17 28.08 28.60
N GLY A 24 -22.06 28.83 28.63
CA GLY A 24 -21.32 29.16 29.85
C GLY A 24 -20.28 28.13 30.30
N VAL A 25 -20.20 26.96 29.65
CA VAL A 25 -19.16 25.95 29.90
C VAL A 25 -17.95 26.16 28.97
N MET A 26 -18.17 26.79 27.83
CA MET A 26 -17.17 26.98 26.78
C MET A 26 -16.96 28.47 26.51
N ASP A 27 -15.76 28.99 26.80
CA ASP A 27 -15.34 30.33 26.40
C ASP A 27 -14.83 30.29 24.96
N ALA A 28 -15.58 30.93 24.06
CA ALA A 28 -15.22 30.99 22.65
C ALA A 28 -13.87 31.69 22.41
N GLY A 29 -13.53 32.71 23.20
CA GLY A 29 -12.26 33.44 23.10
C GLY A 29 -11.08 32.65 23.65
N GLU A 30 -11.30 31.83 24.68
CA GLU A 30 -10.28 30.87 25.15
C GLU A 30 -10.06 29.76 24.14
N LEU A 31 -11.14 29.22 23.54
CA LEU A 31 -11.04 28.20 22.50
C LEU A 31 -10.29 28.72 21.27
N GLU A 32 -10.61 29.95 20.85
CA GLU A 32 -9.93 30.61 19.74
C GLU A 32 -8.46 30.83 20.07
N ARG A 33 -8.09 31.16 21.31
CA ARG A 33 -6.67 31.26 21.72
C ARG A 33 -5.93 29.93 21.76
N LEU A 34 -6.56 28.89 22.30
CA LEU A 34 -5.94 27.57 22.49
C LEU A 34 -5.78 26.80 21.18
N PHE A 35 -6.70 27.02 20.23
CA PHE A 35 -6.77 26.30 18.96
C PHE A 35 -6.57 27.19 17.73
N ALA A 36 -6.30 28.50 17.91
CA ALA A 36 -5.75 29.30 16.83
C ALA A 36 -4.39 28.72 16.42
N ASP A 37 -4.17 28.67 15.11
CA ASP A 37 -2.85 28.40 14.56
C ASP A 37 -1.93 29.59 14.91
N GLU A 38 -1.28 29.53 16.06
CA GLU A 38 -0.19 30.45 16.35
C GLU A 38 0.98 30.15 15.40
N PRO A 39 1.49 31.15 14.66
CA PRO A 39 2.70 30.96 13.89
C PRO A 39 3.84 30.67 14.86
N LYS A 40 4.36 29.43 14.86
CA LYS A 40 5.59 29.07 15.58
C LYS A 40 6.71 30.02 15.16
N VAL A 41 7.02 31.01 16.02
CA VAL A 41 8.27 31.77 15.91
C VAL A 41 9.37 30.82 16.38
N ALA A 42 10.06 30.19 15.42
CA ALA A 42 11.25 29.42 15.71
C ALA A 42 12.28 30.35 16.36
N ALA A 43 12.61 30.10 17.63
CA ALA A 43 13.76 30.68 18.30
C ALA A 43 15.03 30.11 17.64
N GLY A 44 15.50 30.78 16.59
CA GLY A 44 16.74 30.46 15.88
C GLY A 44 17.16 31.68 15.05
N GLY A 45 18.28 32.30 15.43
CA GLY A 45 18.78 33.55 14.86
C GLY A 45 19.17 33.47 13.38
N GLY A 46 18.19 33.56 12.50
CA GLY A 46 18.35 33.89 11.09
C GLY A 46 17.26 34.90 10.71
N LYS A 47 17.63 36.00 10.04
CA LYS A 47 16.67 37.00 9.54
C LYS A 47 15.53 36.26 8.81
N PRO A 48 14.24 36.53 9.11
CA PRO A 48 13.15 35.92 8.38
C PRO A 48 13.20 36.43 6.94
N LEU A 49 13.60 35.56 6.01
CA LEU A 49 13.23 35.73 4.62
C LEU A 49 11.70 35.76 4.61
N ASN A 50 11.14 36.90 4.23
CA ASN A 50 9.71 37.13 4.11
C ASN A 50 9.18 36.28 2.94
N LEU A 51 9.12 34.96 3.13
CA LEU A 51 8.44 34.07 2.18
C LEU A 51 6.94 34.38 2.29
N PRO A 52 6.25 34.60 1.16
CA PRO A 52 4.80 34.76 1.17
C PRO A 52 4.18 33.58 1.92
N LYS A 53 3.33 33.85 2.91
CA LYS A 53 2.57 32.82 3.62
C LYS A 53 1.71 32.09 2.58
N LYS A 54 2.02 30.81 2.35
CA LYS A 54 1.22 29.96 1.47
C LYS A 54 -0.12 29.64 2.14
N ILE A 55 -1.19 29.65 1.35
CA ILE A 55 -2.53 29.27 1.81
C ILE A 55 -2.60 27.74 1.81
N LEU A 56 -2.98 27.17 2.96
CA LEU A 56 -3.17 25.73 3.13
C LEU A 56 -4.66 25.45 3.26
N LEU A 57 -5.19 24.63 2.35
CA LEU A 57 -6.61 24.25 2.33
C LEU A 57 -6.81 22.81 2.78
N LEU A 58 -5.83 21.94 2.50
CA LEU A 58 -5.87 20.55 2.95
C LEU A 58 -5.60 20.48 4.46
N ASP A 59 -6.04 19.39 5.10
CA ASP A 59 -5.69 19.18 6.50
C ASP A 59 -4.17 19.06 6.64
N ALA A 60 -3.62 19.64 7.72
CA ALA A 60 -2.18 19.75 7.91
C ALA A 60 -1.45 18.40 7.83
N LYS A 61 -2.07 17.33 8.34
CA LYS A 61 -1.51 15.97 8.31
C LYS A 61 -1.44 15.44 6.88
N ARG A 62 -2.50 15.61 6.10
CA ARG A 62 -2.56 15.20 4.70
C ARG A 62 -1.61 16.00 3.84
N ALA A 63 -1.57 17.33 4.00
CA ALA A 63 -0.62 18.20 3.31
C ALA A 63 0.83 17.77 3.62
N GLN A 64 1.13 17.44 4.87
CA GLN A 64 2.44 16.93 5.28
C GLN A 64 2.78 15.58 4.62
N VAL A 65 1.86 14.61 4.63
CA VAL A 65 2.08 13.29 4.03
C VAL A 65 2.32 13.41 2.52
N VAL A 66 1.52 14.20 1.82
CA VAL A 66 1.70 14.49 0.39
C VAL A 66 3.01 15.22 0.16
N GLY A 67 3.37 16.19 1.01
CA GLY A 67 4.64 16.91 0.94
C GLY A 67 5.86 16.00 1.10
N ILE A 68 5.80 15.03 2.02
CA ILE A 68 6.86 14.01 2.20
C ILE A 68 6.94 13.10 0.98
N MET A 69 5.81 12.71 0.40
CA MET A 69 5.82 11.95 -0.86
C MET A 69 6.49 12.77 -1.98
N LEU A 70 6.08 14.03 -2.15
CA LEU A 70 6.62 14.91 -3.19
C LEU A 70 8.12 15.20 -3.04
N SER A 71 8.64 15.26 -1.82
CA SER A 71 10.07 15.49 -1.59
C SER A 71 10.97 14.35 -2.08
N ARG A 72 10.41 13.16 -2.33
CA ARG A 72 11.10 12.03 -2.95
C ARG A 72 11.39 12.28 -4.44
N PHE A 73 10.57 13.12 -5.09
CA PHE A 73 10.68 13.43 -6.50
C PHE A 73 11.68 14.57 -6.70
N LYS A 74 12.68 14.35 -7.55
CA LYS A 74 13.68 15.37 -7.92
C LYS A 74 13.25 16.21 -9.14
N ILE A 75 11.97 16.17 -9.49
CA ILE A 75 11.39 16.81 -10.67
C ILE A 75 10.17 17.64 -10.25
N SER A 76 9.79 18.63 -11.08
CA SER A 76 8.64 19.48 -10.78
C SER A 76 7.32 18.71 -10.84
N VAL A 77 6.29 19.18 -10.13
CA VAL A 77 4.91 18.64 -10.17
C VAL A 77 4.38 18.50 -11.60
N ASP A 78 4.66 19.51 -12.42
CA ASP A 78 4.30 19.53 -13.84
C ASP A 78 5.07 18.47 -14.67
N ALA A 79 6.35 18.22 -14.34
CA ALA A 79 7.10 17.13 -14.92
C ALA A 79 6.57 15.75 -14.47
N ILE A 80 6.13 15.59 -13.22
CA ILE A 80 5.46 14.38 -12.73
C ILE A 80 4.19 14.13 -13.55
N ALA A 81 3.34 15.15 -13.70
CA ALA A 81 2.10 15.05 -14.46
C ALA A 81 2.34 14.61 -15.91
N ARG A 82 3.33 15.21 -16.58
CA ARG A 82 3.74 14.79 -17.92
C ARG A 82 4.26 13.36 -17.96
N ALA A 83 5.08 12.96 -16.99
CA ALA A 83 5.62 11.61 -16.92
C ALA A 83 4.51 10.57 -16.74
N VAL A 84 3.48 10.86 -15.93
CA VAL A 84 2.30 10.02 -15.79
C VAL A 84 1.51 9.93 -17.10
N VAL A 85 1.24 11.06 -17.75
CA VAL A 85 0.50 11.09 -19.03
C VAL A 85 1.23 10.34 -20.14
N ARG A 86 2.56 10.46 -20.19
CA ARG A 86 3.41 9.79 -21.19
C ARG A 86 3.86 8.38 -20.79
N MET A 87 3.51 7.92 -19.59
CA MET A 87 4.01 6.67 -19.00
C MET A 87 5.54 6.54 -19.11
N ASP A 88 6.25 7.62 -18.77
CA ASP A 88 7.70 7.72 -18.95
C ASP A 88 8.48 6.98 -17.86
N ALA A 89 8.89 5.75 -18.19
CA ALA A 89 9.67 4.87 -17.32
C ALA A 89 11.08 5.39 -16.97
N ARG A 90 11.58 6.43 -17.64
CA ARG A 90 12.87 7.06 -17.29
C ARG A 90 12.72 8.11 -16.19
N ALA A 91 11.53 8.70 -16.07
CA ALA A 91 11.24 9.74 -15.11
C ALA A 91 10.64 9.20 -13.81
N LEU A 92 9.88 8.11 -13.87
CA LEU A 92 9.17 7.53 -12.74
C LEU A 92 9.45 6.03 -12.61
N THR A 93 9.83 5.60 -11.40
CA THR A 93 10.02 4.19 -11.07
C THR A 93 8.70 3.52 -10.64
N ALA A 94 8.68 2.19 -10.54
CA ALA A 94 7.49 1.45 -10.09
C ALA A 94 7.03 1.89 -8.69
N ASP A 95 7.97 2.18 -7.80
CA ASP A 95 7.72 2.65 -6.44
C ASP A 95 7.18 4.08 -6.43
N ASP A 96 7.68 4.95 -7.32
CA ASP A 96 7.16 6.30 -7.47
C ASP A 96 5.71 6.28 -7.93
N VAL A 97 5.38 5.46 -8.96
CA VAL A 97 4.01 5.31 -9.45
C VAL A 97 3.09 4.71 -8.38
N ALA A 98 3.57 3.75 -7.60
CA ALA A 98 2.83 3.19 -6.47
C ALA A 98 2.55 4.25 -5.39
N ALA A 99 3.53 5.10 -5.08
CA ALA A 99 3.36 6.20 -4.14
C ALA A 99 2.34 7.23 -4.66
N LEU A 100 2.43 7.64 -5.92
CA LEU A 100 1.46 8.55 -6.54
C LEU A 100 0.03 7.99 -6.45
N LYS A 101 -0.14 6.68 -6.70
CA LYS A 101 -1.43 6.00 -6.59
C LYS A 101 -1.97 5.99 -5.15
N ALA A 102 -1.11 5.77 -4.16
CA ALA A 102 -1.51 5.75 -2.75
C ALA A 102 -1.97 7.13 -2.23
N TYR A 103 -1.52 8.21 -2.86
CA TYR A 103 -1.80 9.59 -2.46
C TYR A 103 -2.55 10.38 -3.53
N LEU A 104 -3.49 9.71 -4.21
CA LEU A 104 -4.43 10.39 -5.09
C LEU A 104 -5.33 11.37 -4.32
N PRO A 105 -5.69 12.51 -4.94
CA PRO A 105 -6.67 13.41 -4.36
C PRO A 105 -8.05 12.74 -4.31
N THR A 106 -8.77 12.95 -3.22
CA THR A 106 -10.16 12.53 -3.04
C THR A 106 -11.11 13.55 -3.67
N ALA A 107 -12.34 13.13 -3.95
CA ALA A 107 -13.36 14.02 -4.50
C ALA A 107 -13.64 15.23 -3.59
N ASP A 108 -13.65 15.04 -2.27
CA ASP A 108 -13.87 16.12 -1.29
C ASP A 108 -12.71 17.13 -1.30
N GLU A 109 -11.46 16.65 -1.40
CA GLU A 109 -10.27 17.52 -1.49
C GLU A 109 -10.28 18.33 -2.79
N LEU A 110 -10.66 17.70 -3.91
CA LEU A 110 -10.80 18.41 -5.19
C LEU A 110 -11.91 19.45 -5.13
N ALA A 111 -13.08 19.11 -4.59
CA ALA A 111 -14.18 20.06 -4.45
C ALA A 111 -13.79 21.27 -3.56
N LEU A 112 -13.03 21.03 -2.48
CA LEU A 112 -12.49 22.10 -1.65
C LEU A 112 -11.55 23.02 -2.44
N LEU A 113 -10.63 22.43 -3.22
CA LEU A 113 -9.72 23.18 -4.07
C LEU A 113 -10.45 23.94 -5.19
N ASP A 114 -11.54 23.37 -5.74
CA ASP A 114 -12.37 23.99 -6.77
C ASP A 114 -13.14 25.20 -6.23
N SER A 115 -13.48 25.20 -4.95
CA SER A 115 -14.17 26.31 -4.28
C SER A 115 -13.26 27.51 -3.97
N PHE A 116 -11.94 27.35 -4.15
CA PHE A 116 -10.98 28.41 -3.89
C PHE A 116 -10.98 29.45 -5.03
N GLY A 117 -11.56 30.62 -4.75
CA GLY A 117 -11.61 31.74 -5.71
C GLY A 117 -10.38 32.65 -5.75
N GLY A 118 -9.31 32.32 -5.02
CA GLY A 118 -8.05 33.07 -5.02
C GLY A 118 -7.07 32.62 -6.10
N ASP A 119 -5.88 33.22 -6.11
CA ASP A 119 -4.80 32.81 -7.01
C ASP A 119 -4.21 31.45 -6.59
N PRO A 120 -4.31 30.38 -7.41
CA PRO A 120 -3.78 29.07 -7.09
C PRO A 120 -2.28 29.05 -6.81
N THR A 121 -1.49 30.00 -7.34
CA THR A 121 -0.03 30.04 -7.12
C THR A 121 0.35 30.33 -5.66
N THR A 122 -0.60 30.87 -4.89
CA THR A 122 -0.43 31.16 -3.46
C THR A 122 -0.63 29.93 -2.57
N LEU A 123 -1.10 28.81 -3.13
CA LEU A 123 -1.40 27.59 -2.38
C LEU A 123 -0.13 26.81 -1.99
N GLY A 124 -0.29 25.91 -1.02
CA GLY A 124 0.71 24.92 -0.63
C GLY A 124 1.11 23.97 -1.77
N SER A 125 2.22 23.27 -1.61
CA SER A 125 2.73 22.34 -2.63
C SER A 125 1.82 21.13 -2.85
N ALA A 126 1.15 20.66 -1.81
CA ALA A 126 0.21 19.53 -1.89
C ALA A 126 -1.04 19.92 -2.69
N GLU A 127 -1.57 21.11 -2.46
CA GLU A 127 -2.70 21.69 -3.18
C GLU A 127 -2.38 21.88 -4.66
N LEU A 128 -1.22 22.48 -4.97
CA LEU A 128 -0.75 22.63 -6.36
C LEU A 128 -0.58 21.28 -7.07
N TYR A 129 -0.07 20.28 -6.35
CA TYR A 129 0.02 18.92 -6.86
C TYR A 129 -1.36 18.33 -7.17
N PHE A 130 -2.33 18.44 -6.27
CA PHE A 130 -3.69 17.94 -6.50
C PHE A 130 -4.38 18.66 -7.67
N LEU A 131 -4.24 19.98 -7.76
CA LEU A 131 -4.76 20.75 -8.89
C LEU A 131 -4.15 20.29 -10.22
N GLN A 132 -2.86 19.97 -10.26
CA GLN A 132 -2.23 19.45 -11.46
C GLN A 132 -2.73 18.04 -11.78
N MET A 133 -2.77 17.15 -10.79
CA MET A 133 -3.20 15.76 -10.97
C MET A 133 -4.65 15.65 -11.44
N ARG A 134 -5.56 16.53 -10.98
CA ARG A 134 -6.97 16.54 -11.42
C ARG A 134 -7.14 16.73 -12.94
N THR A 135 -6.18 17.39 -13.59
CA THR A 135 -6.23 17.64 -15.04
C THR A 135 -6.00 16.38 -15.88
N ILE A 136 -5.50 15.31 -15.25
CA ILE A 136 -5.19 14.05 -15.92
C ILE A 136 -6.46 13.19 -15.96
N PRO A 137 -7.04 12.92 -17.14
CA PRO A 137 -8.23 12.10 -17.25
C PRO A 137 -7.90 10.64 -16.90
N LEU A 138 -8.78 9.98 -16.13
CA LEU A 138 -8.60 8.58 -15.71
C LEU A 138 -7.26 8.34 -15.00
N LEU A 139 -6.89 9.26 -14.10
CA LEU A 139 -5.59 9.25 -13.44
C LEU A 139 -5.32 7.93 -12.70
N ALA A 140 -6.31 7.40 -11.96
CA ALA A 140 -6.15 6.15 -11.22
C ALA A 140 -5.84 4.98 -12.14
N GLU A 141 -6.62 4.84 -13.22
CA GLU A 141 -6.46 3.78 -14.22
C GLU A 141 -5.14 3.92 -14.99
N ARG A 142 -4.70 5.16 -15.27
CA ARG A 142 -3.39 5.42 -15.90
C ARG A 142 -2.25 4.99 -14.99
N LEU A 143 -2.30 5.33 -13.71
CA LEU A 143 -1.28 4.90 -12.75
C LEU A 143 -1.27 3.39 -12.60
N ASP A 144 -2.43 2.74 -12.64
CA ASP A 144 -2.53 1.27 -12.64
C ASP A 144 -1.89 0.63 -13.87
N ALA A 145 -2.24 1.11 -15.06
CA ALA A 145 -1.64 0.64 -16.29
C ALA A 145 -0.12 0.89 -16.31
N PHE A 146 0.32 2.06 -15.86
CA PHE A 146 1.74 2.41 -15.85
C PHE A 146 2.53 1.56 -14.85
N HIS A 147 2.02 1.37 -13.63
CA HIS A 147 2.64 0.49 -12.65
C HIS A 147 2.71 -0.95 -13.13
N TYR A 148 1.67 -1.43 -13.82
CA TYR A 148 1.67 -2.74 -14.45
C TYR A 148 2.78 -2.86 -15.50
N LEU A 149 2.91 -1.89 -16.41
CA LEU A 149 3.96 -1.87 -17.42
C LEU A 149 5.36 -1.91 -16.79
N LEU A 150 5.60 -1.12 -15.74
CA LEU A 150 6.90 -1.07 -15.05
C LEU A 150 7.25 -2.38 -14.32
N THR A 151 6.25 -3.14 -13.87
CA THR A 151 6.46 -4.36 -13.07
C THR A 151 6.30 -5.65 -13.86
N PHE A 152 5.82 -5.58 -15.10
CA PHE A 152 5.47 -6.75 -15.91
C PHE A 152 6.65 -7.72 -16.10
N ASP A 153 7.79 -7.22 -16.56
CA ASP A 153 8.95 -8.07 -16.85
C ASP A 153 9.50 -8.75 -15.59
N ALA A 154 9.50 -8.04 -14.46
CA ALA A 154 9.92 -8.60 -13.18
C ALA A 154 8.98 -9.74 -12.74
N ARG A 155 7.67 -9.55 -12.89
CA ARG A 155 6.65 -10.58 -12.59
C ARG A 155 6.81 -11.81 -13.49
N VAL A 156 7.01 -11.60 -14.80
CA VAL A 156 7.22 -12.69 -15.76
C VAL A 156 8.50 -13.46 -15.44
N ARG A 157 9.60 -12.78 -15.12
CA ARG A 157 10.86 -13.43 -14.73
C ARG A 157 10.70 -14.26 -13.45
N ALA A 158 10.06 -13.72 -12.43
CA ALA A 158 9.80 -14.43 -11.19
C ALA A 158 8.97 -15.70 -11.43
N LEU A 159 7.89 -15.59 -12.23
CA LEU A 159 7.03 -16.72 -12.56
C LEU A 159 7.79 -17.80 -13.36
N ARG A 160 8.58 -17.40 -14.36
CA ARG A 160 9.40 -18.34 -15.15
C ARG A 160 10.41 -19.07 -14.28
N SER A 161 11.06 -18.37 -13.35
CA SER A 161 12.01 -18.96 -12.41
C SER A 161 11.33 -20.01 -11.52
N ALA A 162 10.17 -19.68 -10.96
CA ALA A 162 9.40 -20.62 -10.12
C ALA A 162 8.98 -21.88 -10.90
N LEU A 163 8.50 -21.71 -12.14
CA LEU A 163 8.14 -22.84 -13.01
C LEU A 163 9.35 -23.70 -13.37
N ALA A 164 10.49 -23.07 -13.68
CA ALA A 164 11.73 -23.80 -13.97
C ALA A 164 12.21 -24.60 -12.76
N ALA A 165 12.12 -24.05 -11.55
CA ALA A 165 12.48 -24.75 -10.32
C ALA A 165 11.60 -25.97 -10.06
N VAL A 166 10.27 -25.83 -10.22
CA VAL A 166 9.34 -26.96 -10.07
C VAL A 166 9.61 -28.03 -11.12
N ARG A 167 9.76 -27.62 -12.39
CA ARG A 167 10.05 -28.55 -13.48
C ARG A 167 11.37 -29.29 -13.26
N GLY A 168 12.43 -28.56 -12.91
CA GLY A 168 13.74 -29.14 -12.62
C GLY A 168 13.66 -30.15 -11.47
N GLY A 169 12.97 -29.81 -10.38
CA GLY A 169 12.76 -30.73 -9.26
C GLY A 169 11.99 -32.00 -9.68
N CYS A 170 10.96 -31.89 -10.51
CA CYS A 170 10.26 -33.06 -11.05
C CYS A 170 11.18 -33.93 -11.93
N GLU A 171 11.93 -33.31 -12.84
CA GLU A 171 12.86 -34.02 -13.73
C GLU A 171 13.99 -34.71 -12.95
N GLU A 172 14.51 -34.07 -11.90
CA GLU A 172 15.51 -34.67 -11.00
C GLU A 172 14.95 -35.87 -10.24
N LEU A 173 13.73 -35.76 -9.68
CA LEU A 173 13.08 -36.86 -8.96
C LEU A 173 12.76 -38.04 -9.89
N GLU A 174 12.26 -37.76 -11.10
CA GLU A 174 11.99 -38.77 -12.12
C GLU A 174 13.28 -39.39 -12.69
N GLY A 175 14.38 -38.64 -12.71
CA GLY A 175 15.69 -39.08 -13.19
C GLY A 175 16.52 -39.83 -12.16
N CYS A 176 16.30 -39.61 -10.86
CA CYS A 176 17.18 -40.12 -9.80
C CYS A 176 17.07 -41.65 -9.62
N ALA A 177 18.14 -42.36 -10.00
CA ALA A 177 18.22 -43.81 -9.88
C ALA A 177 18.42 -44.24 -8.42
N GLU A 178 19.18 -43.46 -7.65
CA GLU A 178 19.51 -43.68 -6.25
C GLU A 178 18.25 -43.58 -5.38
N LEU A 179 17.41 -42.59 -5.63
CA LEU A 179 16.12 -42.46 -4.94
C LEU A 179 15.23 -43.67 -5.23
N ARG A 180 15.15 -44.12 -6.49
CA ARG A 180 14.40 -45.34 -6.83
C ARG A 180 14.93 -46.57 -6.10
N GLN A 181 16.24 -46.74 -6.02
CA GLN A 181 16.88 -47.84 -5.31
C GLN A 181 16.59 -47.77 -3.80
N LEU A 182 16.66 -46.58 -3.19
CA LEU A 182 16.30 -46.36 -1.79
C LEU A 182 14.84 -46.75 -1.52
N LEU A 183 13.91 -46.25 -2.34
CA LEU A 183 12.49 -46.58 -2.22
C LEU A 183 12.24 -48.08 -2.36
N GLY A 184 12.93 -48.74 -3.29
CA GLY A 184 12.87 -50.20 -3.43
C GLY A 184 13.38 -50.95 -2.21
N THR A 185 14.48 -50.48 -1.61
CA THR A 185 15.04 -51.06 -0.38
C THR A 185 14.07 -50.91 0.79
N VAL A 186 13.53 -49.70 0.99
CA VAL A 186 12.53 -49.43 2.04
C VAL A 186 11.30 -50.32 1.86
N LEU A 187 10.82 -50.50 0.62
CA LEU A 187 9.70 -51.39 0.33
C LEU A 187 10.01 -52.85 0.70
N ALA A 188 11.21 -53.34 0.34
CA ALA A 188 11.63 -54.71 0.64
C ALA A 188 11.72 -54.96 2.17
N VAL A 189 12.34 -54.03 2.90
CA VAL A 189 12.44 -54.11 4.38
C VAL A 189 11.05 -54.04 5.00
N GLY A 190 10.21 -53.09 4.59
CA GLY A 190 8.85 -52.95 5.09
C GLY A 190 7.99 -54.20 4.85
N ASN A 191 8.12 -54.84 3.68
CA ASN A 191 7.42 -56.08 3.37
C ASN A 191 7.91 -57.26 4.21
N PHE A 192 9.22 -57.36 4.46
CA PHE A 192 9.80 -58.39 5.32
C PHE A 192 9.34 -58.23 6.78
N MET A 193 9.37 -57.01 7.32
CA MET A 193 8.94 -56.74 8.69
C MET A 193 7.45 -56.98 8.93
N ASN A 194 6.62 -56.77 7.90
CA ASN A 194 5.16 -56.88 7.97
C ASN A 194 4.62 -58.18 7.37
N GLU A 195 5.46 -59.18 7.17
CA GLU A 195 5.05 -60.47 6.62
C GLU A 195 3.91 -61.10 7.45
N GLY A 196 2.86 -61.58 6.77
CA GLY A 196 1.67 -62.14 7.41
C GLY A 196 0.68 -61.13 8.00
N THR A 197 0.96 -59.82 7.91
CA THR A 197 0.02 -58.76 8.32
C THR A 197 -0.70 -58.15 7.12
N TYR A 198 -1.74 -57.33 7.37
CA TYR A 198 -2.45 -56.59 6.32
C TYR A 198 -1.56 -55.57 5.57
N ALA A 199 -0.40 -55.21 6.15
CA ALA A 199 0.56 -54.27 5.58
C ALA A 199 1.73 -54.96 4.84
N GLY A 200 1.76 -56.30 4.80
CA GLY A 200 2.73 -57.07 4.03
C GLY A 200 2.40 -57.11 2.53
N ASN A 201 3.38 -57.52 1.71
CA ASN A 201 3.26 -57.67 0.25
C ASN A 201 2.76 -56.39 -0.49
N ALA A 202 3.14 -55.22 0.02
CA ALA A 202 2.86 -53.94 -0.61
C ALA A 202 3.63 -53.79 -1.94
N LYS A 203 3.01 -53.10 -2.90
CA LYS A 203 3.63 -52.76 -4.21
C LYS A 203 4.25 -51.37 -4.26
N GLY A 204 4.07 -50.60 -3.19
CA GLY A 204 4.52 -49.22 -3.06
C GLY A 204 3.93 -48.61 -1.80
N PHE A 205 4.45 -47.44 -1.41
CA PHE A 205 4.01 -46.70 -0.24
C PHE A 205 4.00 -45.20 -0.55
N LYS A 206 3.28 -44.43 0.26
CA LYS A 206 3.27 -42.97 0.14
C LYS A 206 4.59 -42.39 0.67
N LEU A 207 5.15 -41.39 -0.01
CA LEU A 207 6.47 -40.84 0.33
C LEU A 207 6.55 -40.24 1.74
N ASP A 208 5.43 -39.82 2.34
CA ASP A 208 5.38 -39.36 3.74
C ASP A 208 5.74 -40.48 4.74
N ALA A 209 5.65 -41.76 4.35
CA ALA A 209 6.11 -42.87 5.18
C ALA A 209 7.64 -42.84 5.41
N LEU A 210 8.43 -42.22 4.51
CA LEU A 210 9.88 -42.06 4.71
C LEU A 210 10.18 -41.26 5.98
N MET A 211 9.34 -40.28 6.31
CA MET A 211 9.49 -39.45 7.51
C MET A 211 9.22 -40.25 8.80
N ARG A 212 8.54 -41.39 8.71
CA ARG A 212 8.19 -42.24 9.86
C ARG A 212 9.16 -43.39 10.07
N LEU A 213 10.17 -43.55 9.19
CA LEU A 213 11.15 -44.62 9.33
C LEU A 213 11.97 -44.50 10.62
N GLU A 214 12.15 -43.29 11.15
CA GLU A 214 12.81 -43.04 12.44
C GLU A 214 12.02 -43.54 13.65
N GLU A 215 10.71 -43.76 13.52
CA GLU A 215 9.85 -44.25 14.60
C GLU A 215 10.02 -45.76 14.82
N VAL A 216 10.60 -46.46 13.84
CA VAL A 216 10.89 -47.90 13.91
C VAL A 216 12.15 -48.11 14.75
N LYS A 217 11.95 -48.50 16.01
CA LYS A 217 13.03 -48.79 16.95
C LYS A 217 13.64 -50.18 16.71
N SER A 218 14.95 -50.29 16.98
CA SER A 218 15.70 -51.56 17.00
C SER A 218 15.26 -52.49 18.12
#